data_AF-A0A969LHD5-F1
#
_entry.id   AF-A0A969LHD5-F1
#
_cell.length_a   1.000
_cell.length_b   1.000
_cell.length_c   1.000
_cell.angle_alpha   90.00
_cell.angle_beta   90.00
_cell.angle_gamma   90.00
#
_symmetry.space_group_name_H-M   'P 1'
#
loop_
_entity.id
_entity.type
_entity.pdbx_description
1 polymer ?
#
loop_
_entity_poly.entity_id
_entity_poly.type
_entity_poly.pdbx_seq_one_letter_code
_entity_poly.pdbx_strand_id
1 'polypeptide(L)'
;MDGLHAQMRIGGKVCMVDHFHSGASSGKASRKAAEAEAVAAWSGFTAWEYGDNWGSWRLSESKSMNCDASGGSWSCNIESRPCRPGGGRPPRRRR
;
A
#
# COMPACT_ATOMS: atom_id res chain seq x y z
N MET A 1 -8.78 -0.36 17.97
CA MET A 1 -9.42 0.88 17.49
C MET A 1 -9.97 0.56 16.10
N ASP A 2 -10.90 -0.39 16.02
CA ASP A 2 -11.22 -1.11 14.77
C ASP A 2 -12.57 -0.68 14.15
N GLY A 3 -13.21 0.33 14.74
CA GLY A 3 -14.50 0.87 14.30
C GLY A 3 -14.41 2.15 13.45
N LEU A 4 -13.21 2.62 13.09
CA LEU A 4 -13.00 3.91 12.40
C LEU A 4 -12.75 3.79 10.89
N HIS A 5 -12.51 2.60 10.35
CA HIS A 5 -12.21 2.43 8.92
C HIS A 5 -13.17 1.45 8.28
N ALA A 6 -14.06 1.97 7.43
CA ALA A 6 -15.01 1.15 6.68
C ALA A 6 -14.25 0.23 5.72
N GLN A 7 -14.66 -1.03 5.64
CA GLN A 7 -14.02 -2.05 4.79
C GLN A 7 -15.03 -2.59 3.78
N MET A 8 -14.60 -2.77 2.54
CA MET A 8 -15.40 -3.42 1.51
C MET A 8 -14.63 -4.54 0.82
N ARG A 9 -15.35 -5.57 0.38
CA ARG A 9 -14.76 -6.63 -0.42
C ARG A 9 -14.69 -6.20 -1.88
N ILE A 10 -13.50 -6.19 -2.45
CA ILE A 10 -13.24 -5.87 -3.85
C ILE A 10 -12.60 -7.10 -4.50
N GLY A 11 -13.40 -7.94 -5.14
CA GLY A 11 -12.94 -9.23 -5.67
C GLY A 11 -12.38 -10.15 -4.57
N GLY A 12 -11.16 -10.66 -4.76
CA GLY A 12 -10.50 -11.58 -3.82
C GLY A 12 -9.87 -10.94 -2.57
N LYS A 13 -10.11 -9.64 -2.33
CA LYS A 13 -9.48 -8.85 -1.26
C LYS A 13 -10.47 -8.01 -0.49
N VAL A 14 -10.08 -7.59 0.71
CA VAL A 14 -10.81 -6.64 1.54
C VAL A 14 -9.99 -5.35 1.57
N CYS A 15 -10.62 -4.24 1.25
CA CYS A 15 -9.99 -2.93 1.11
C CYS A 15 -10.67 -1.90 2.02
N MET A 16 -9.90 -0.92 2.51
CA MET A 16 -10.46 0.24 3.20
C MET A 16 -11.29 1.08 2.22
N VAL A 17 -12.37 1.71 2.69
CA VAL A 17 -13.34 2.46 1.87
C VAL A 17 -13.06 3.95 1.86
N ASP A 18 -12.84 4.47 3.05
CA ASP A 18 -12.79 5.89 3.40
C ASP A 18 -11.38 6.38 3.72
N HIS A 19 -10.36 5.54 3.48
CA HIS A 19 -9.00 5.82 3.93
C HIS A 19 -7.95 5.52 2.86
N PHE A 20 -7.10 6.51 2.61
CA PHE A 20 -5.94 6.44 1.73
C PHE A 20 -4.68 6.71 2.53
N HIS A 21 -3.63 5.96 2.24
CA HIS A 21 -2.31 6.21 2.77
C HIS A 21 -1.43 6.82 1.69
N SER A 22 -0.58 7.76 2.10
CA SER A 22 0.45 8.34 1.25
C SER A 22 1.83 7.81 1.61
N GLY A 23 2.69 7.64 0.61
CA GLY A 23 4.12 7.43 0.77
C GLY A 23 4.89 8.39 -0.10
N ALA A 24 6.08 8.78 0.34
CA ALA A 24 6.92 9.72 -0.40
C ALA A 24 8.38 9.29 -0.39
N SER A 25 9.11 9.70 -1.41
CA SER A 25 10.57 9.63 -1.48
C SER A 25 11.12 10.88 -2.14
N SER A 26 12.38 11.20 -1.83
CA SER A 26 13.08 12.34 -2.41
C SER A 26 14.57 12.04 -2.58
N GLY A 27 15.19 12.71 -3.54
CA GLY A 27 16.65 12.71 -3.68
C GLY A 27 17.24 11.37 -4.15
N LYS A 28 16.46 10.51 -4.82
CA LYS A 28 16.95 9.21 -5.27
C LYS A 28 17.65 9.32 -6.62
N ALA A 29 18.71 8.53 -6.81
CA ALA A 29 19.51 8.54 -8.04
C ALA A 29 18.76 8.04 -9.29
N SER A 30 17.60 7.41 -9.13
CA SER A 30 16.78 6.94 -10.25
C SER A 30 15.30 6.91 -9.88
N ARG A 31 14.44 6.98 -10.89
CA ARG A 31 12.99 6.83 -10.73
C ARG A 31 12.64 5.53 -9.99
N LYS A 32 13.24 4.41 -10.38
CA LYS A 32 13.00 3.10 -9.76
C LYS A 32 13.35 3.08 -8.26
N ALA A 33 14.43 3.75 -7.88
CA ALA A 33 14.81 3.85 -6.46
C ALA A 33 13.84 4.76 -5.68
N ALA A 34 13.33 5.83 -6.29
CA ALA A 34 12.28 6.67 -5.72
C ALA A 34 10.96 5.91 -5.53
N GLU A 35 10.53 5.17 -6.55
CA GLU A 35 9.32 4.34 -6.48
C GLU A 35 9.43 3.30 -5.37
N ALA A 36 10.56 2.59 -5.29
CA ALA A 36 10.78 1.56 -4.28
C ALA A 36 10.75 2.13 -2.86
N GLU A 37 11.40 3.28 -2.62
CA GLU A 37 11.40 3.94 -1.32
C GLU A 37 10.01 4.45 -0.94
N ALA A 38 9.30 5.11 -1.86
CA ALA A 38 7.96 5.62 -1.59
C ALA A 38 7.00 4.47 -1.25
N VAL A 39 7.10 3.34 -1.96
CA VAL A 39 6.34 2.12 -1.67
C VAL A 39 6.73 1.53 -0.32
N ALA A 40 8.02 1.50 0.03
CA ALA A 40 8.48 1.02 1.33
C ALA A 40 7.93 1.89 2.48
N ALA A 41 7.97 3.22 2.33
CA ALA A 41 7.42 4.16 3.30
C ALA A 41 5.91 3.97 3.52
N TRP A 42 5.16 3.88 2.42
CA TRP A 42 3.72 3.57 2.45
C TRP A 42 3.45 2.22 3.11
N SER A 43 4.18 1.17 2.71
CA SER A 43 3.98 -0.19 3.18
C SER A 43 4.27 -0.32 4.67
N GLY A 44 5.35 0.30 5.14
CA GLY A 44 5.76 0.28 6.55
C GLY A 44 4.74 0.96 7.45
N PHE A 45 4.28 2.16 7.08
CA PHE A 45 3.25 2.87 7.86
C PHE A 45 1.92 2.10 7.88
N THR A 46 1.48 1.61 6.72
CA THR A 46 0.23 0.83 6.61
C THR A 46 0.28 -0.50 7.37
N ALA A 47 1.42 -1.19 7.32
CA ALA A 47 1.62 -2.42 8.08
C ALA A 47 1.68 -2.17 9.59
N TRP A 48 2.27 -1.06 10.02
CA TRP A 48 2.29 -0.66 11.42
C TRP A 48 0.88 -0.38 11.95
N GLU A 49 0.01 0.27 11.18
CA GLU A 49 -1.35 0.58 11.62
C GLU A 49 -2.30 -0.63 11.59
N TYR A 50 -2.27 -1.45 10.54
CA TYR A 50 -3.30 -2.46 10.29
C TYR A 50 -2.77 -3.91 10.25
N GLY A 51 -1.45 -4.09 10.29
CA GLY A 51 -0.76 -5.37 10.16
C GLY A 51 -0.23 -5.65 8.75
N ASP A 52 0.76 -6.54 8.66
CA ASP A 52 1.57 -6.80 7.45
C ASP A 52 0.76 -7.09 6.18
N ASN A 53 -0.39 -7.76 6.31
CA ASN A 53 -1.23 -8.10 5.16
C ASN A 53 -1.83 -6.87 4.46
N TRP A 54 -2.00 -5.75 5.18
CA TRP A 54 -2.54 -4.49 4.64
C TRP A 54 -1.46 -3.62 4.00
N GLY A 55 -0.22 -3.72 4.48
CA GLY A 55 0.94 -3.02 3.91
C GLY A 55 1.42 -3.58 2.57
N SER A 56 0.69 -4.51 1.97
CA SER A 56 1.05 -5.02 0.65
C SER A 56 0.63 -4.03 -0.43
N TRP A 57 1.58 -3.26 -0.96
CA TRP A 57 1.30 -2.40 -2.12
C TRP A 57 0.66 -3.22 -3.23
N ARG A 58 1.16 -4.41 -3.58
CA ARG A 58 0.56 -5.21 -4.67
C ARG A 58 -0.95 -5.48 -4.51
N LEU A 59 -1.48 -5.53 -3.29
CA LEU A 59 -2.90 -5.75 -3.03
C LEU A 59 -3.71 -4.45 -2.97
N SER A 60 -3.06 -3.31 -2.75
CA SER A 60 -3.73 -2.01 -2.60
C SER A 60 -4.48 -1.58 -3.85
N GLU A 61 -5.51 -0.76 -3.66
CA GLU A 61 -6.40 -0.28 -4.73
C GLU A 61 -6.31 1.23 -4.92
N SER A 62 -6.82 1.73 -6.05
CA SER A 62 -6.83 3.18 -6.36
C SER A 62 -5.44 3.81 -6.28
N LYS A 63 -4.44 3.12 -6.84
CA LYS A 63 -3.04 3.51 -6.79
C LYS A 63 -2.77 4.75 -7.63
N SER A 64 -2.15 5.75 -7.03
CA SER A 64 -1.50 6.85 -7.73
C SER A 64 0.00 6.83 -7.43
N MET A 65 0.81 7.21 -8.42
CA MET A 65 2.25 7.31 -8.29
C MET A 65 2.72 8.44 -9.21
N ASN A 66 3.07 9.56 -8.60
CA ASN A 66 3.57 10.75 -9.27
C ASN A 66 5.05 10.85 -8.97
N CYS A 67 5.87 10.76 -10.01
CA CYS A 67 7.32 10.81 -9.90
C CYS A 67 7.88 11.95 -10.72
N ASP A 68 8.66 12.80 -10.09
CA ASP A 68 9.27 13.98 -10.67
C ASP A 68 10.79 13.87 -10.62
N ALA A 69 11.43 14.29 -11.71
CA ALA A 69 12.87 14.43 -11.79
C ALA A 69 13.25 15.90 -11.65
N SER A 70 14.12 16.22 -10.70
CA SER A 70 14.64 17.57 -10.50
C SER A 70 16.12 17.51 -10.14
N GLY A 71 16.94 18.32 -10.82
CA GLY A 71 18.38 18.44 -10.53
C GLY A 71 19.15 17.11 -10.58
N GLY A 72 18.77 16.17 -11.45
CA GLY A 72 19.39 14.84 -11.54
C GLY A 72 18.96 13.85 -10.46
N SER A 73 18.02 14.24 -9.59
CA SER A 73 17.42 13.38 -8.57
C SER A 73 15.94 13.11 -8.85
N TRP A 74 15.44 12.01 -8.33
CA TRP A 74 14.06 11.58 -8.44
C TRP A 74 13.36 11.61 -7.09
N SER A 75 12.11 12.04 -7.13
CA SER A 75 11.20 12.05 -6.00
C SER A 75 9.87 11.44 -6.46
N CYS A 76 9.23 10.65 -5.61
CA CYS A 76 7.92 10.08 -5.91
C CYS A 76 6.97 10.28 -4.75
N ASN A 77 5.74 10.69 -5.04
CA ASN A 77 4.62 10.71 -4.13
C ASN A 77 3.61 9.67 -4.60
N ILE A 78 3.19 8.80 -3.69
CA ILE A 78 2.25 7.72 -3.97
C ILE A 78 1.09 7.78 -3.00
N GLU A 79 -0.07 7.34 -3.47
CA GLU A 79 -1.26 7.21 -2.64
C GLU A 79 -2.01 5.93 -3.04
N SER A 80 -2.53 5.20 -2.06
CA SER A 80 -3.45 4.09 -2.37
C SER A 80 -4.29 3.68 -1.16
N ARG A 81 -5.36 2.94 -1.43
CA ARG A 81 -6.23 2.33 -0.42
C ARG A 81 -5.65 1.01 0.06
N PRO A 82 -5.33 0.86 1.36
CA PRO A 82 -4.87 -0.40 1.92
C PRO A 82 -5.85 -1.53 1.66
N CYS A 83 -5.33 -2.69 1.27
CA CYS A 83 -6.11 -3.90 1.10
C CYS A 83 -5.33 -5.10 1.62
N ARG A 84 -6.07 -6.11 2.08
CA ARG A 84 -5.53 -7.41 2.48
C ARG A 84 -6.18 -8.54 1.69
N PRO A 85 -5.57 -9.74 1.65
CA PRO A 85 -6.21 -10.92 1.08
C PRO A 85 -7.57 -11.15 1.76
N GLY A 86 -8.62 -11.35 0.99
CA GLY A 86 -9.97 -11.58 1.49
C GLY A 86 -10.17 -13.01 1.97
N GLY A 87 -9.10 -13.64 2.47
CA GLY A 87 -9.03 -15.07 2.75
C GLY A 87 -10.00 -15.49 3.85
N GLY A 88 -11.08 -16.12 3.43
CA GLY A 88 -11.72 -17.19 4.18
C GLY A 88 -11.62 -18.48 3.36
N ARG A 89 -10.42 -19.04 3.19
CA ARG A 89 -10.32 -20.47 2.90
C ARG A 89 -9.83 -21.12 4.18
N PRO A 90 -10.64 -21.96 4.86
CA PRO A 90 -10.15 -22.68 6.02
C PRO A 90 -8.91 -23.46 5.61
N PRO A 91 -7.94 -23.68 6.53
CA PRO A 91 -6.80 -24.53 6.23
C PRO A 91 -7.33 -25.85 5.67
N ARG A 92 -6.87 -26.23 4.47
CA ARG A 92 -7.18 -27.55 3.92
C ARG A 92 -6.69 -28.56 4.96
N ARG A 93 -7.60 -29.18 5.71
CA ARG A 93 -7.28 -30.36 6.52
C ARG A 93 -6.65 -31.35 5.55
N ARG A 94 -5.36 -31.62 5.74
CA ARG A 94 -4.69 -32.74 5.07
C ARG A 94 -5.44 -33.99 5.52
N ARG A 95 -5.96 -34.75 4.55
CA ARG A 95 -6.51 -36.08 4.79
C ARG A 95 -5.37 -37.02 5.18
#